data_AF-A0A7S4S2M5-F1
#
_entry.id   AF-A0A7S4S2M5-F1
#
_cell.length_a   1.000
_cell.length_b   1.000
_cell.length_c   1.000
_cell.angle_alpha   90.00
_cell.angle_beta   90.00
_cell.angle_gamma   90.00
#
_symmetry.space_group_name_H-M   'P 1'
#
loop_
_entity.id
_entity.type
_entity.pdbx_description
1 polymer ?
#
loop_
_entity_poly.entity_id
_entity_poly.type
_entity_poly.pdbx_seq_one_letter_code
_entity_poly.pdbx_strand_id
1 'polypeptide(L)'
;KGRSPPLCAYAQASGAMAALAALGKVAVKLLEHPKLKPLVGAPVDLATSADADAVKCLCVAFMRAIGGDKEPLEYLQKAKGGKFDGLADFYLAGLEKIKVEIEA
;
A
#
# COMPACT_ATOMS: atom_id res chain seq x y z
N LYS A 1 -8.76 34.51 -19.80
CA LYS A 1 -9.13 33.48 -20.80
C LYS A 1 -8.74 32.11 -20.23
N GLY A 2 -9.60 31.55 -19.37
CA GLY A 2 -9.38 30.23 -18.77
C GLY A 2 -9.66 29.15 -19.81
N ARG A 3 -8.66 28.34 -20.15
CA ARG A 3 -8.89 27.12 -20.92
C ARG A 3 -9.29 26.05 -19.91
N SER A 4 -10.57 25.68 -19.92
CA SER A 4 -11.04 24.47 -19.23
C SER A 4 -10.26 23.27 -19.76
N PRO A 5 -9.81 22.33 -18.91
CA PRO A 5 -9.13 21.13 -19.37
C PRO A 5 -10.05 20.32 -20.30
N PRO A 6 -9.49 19.61 -21.30
CA PRO A 6 -10.30 18.77 -22.19
C PRO A 6 -11.03 17.69 -21.39
N LEU A 7 -12.28 17.41 -21.76
CA LEU A 7 -13.16 16.42 -21.12
C LEU A 7 -12.51 15.02 -20.99
N CYS A 8 -11.56 14.67 -21.87
CA CYS A 8 -10.77 13.44 -21.76
C CYS A 8 -9.90 13.36 -20.49
N ALA A 9 -9.34 14.47 -20.02
CA ALA A 9 -8.48 14.49 -18.83
C ALA A 9 -9.28 14.21 -17.54
N TYR A 10 -10.54 14.66 -17.48
CA TYR A 10 -11.44 14.36 -16.35
C TYR A 10 -11.95 12.92 -16.37
N ALA A 11 -12.21 12.36 -17.54
CA ALA A 11 -12.62 10.96 -17.68
C ALA A 11 -11.49 9.98 -17.32
N GLN A 12 -10.25 10.20 -17.79
CA GLN A 12 -9.09 9.39 -17.43
C GLN A 12 -8.77 9.43 -15.93
N ALA A 13 -8.76 10.62 -15.31
CA ALA A 13 -8.55 10.75 -13.87
C ALA A 13 -9.64 10.05 -13.04
N SER A 14 -10.90 10.08 -13.50
CA SER A 14 -12.01 9.38 -12.84
C SER A 14 -11.91 7.84 -12.96
N GLY A 15 -11.40 7.33 -14.09
CA GLY A 15 -11.16 5.90 -14.32
C GLY A 15 -9.98 5.36 -13.51
N ALA A 16 -8.87 6.09 -13.45
CA ALA A 16 -7.71 5.79 -12.63
C ALA A 16 -8.05 5.68 -11.13
N MET A 17 -8.79 6.68 -10.62
CA MET A 17 -9.26 6.69 -9.22
C MET A 17 -10.19 5.50 -8.94
N ALA A 18 -11.03 5.11 -9.90
CA ALA A 18 -11.90 3.94 -9.76
C ALA A 18 -11.11 2.62 -9.79
N ALA A 19 -10.05 2.52 -10.61
CA ALA A 19 -9.20 1.34 -10.71
C ALA A 19 -8.34 1.14 -9.45
N LEU A 20 -7.74 2.21 -8.91
CA LEU A 20 -7.00 2.14 -7.65
C LEU A 20 -7.92 1.76 -6.49
N ALA A 21 -9.13 2.33 -6.45
CA ALA A 21 -10.15 1.96 -5.46
C ALA A 21 -10.60 0.49 -5.61
N ALA A 22 -10.70 -0.04 -6.83
CA ALA A 22 -11.04 -1.44 -7.07
C ALA A 22 -9.91 -2.37 -6.58
N LEU A 23 -8.65 -2.04 -6.88
CA LEU A 23 -7.49 -2.77 -6.39
C LEU A 23 -7.43 -2.74 -4.85
N GLY A 24 -7.63 -1.57 -4.25
CA GLY A 24 -7.70 -1.42 -2.79
C GLY A 24 -8.78 -2.31 -2.16
N LYS A 25 -9.97 -2.39 -2.76
CA LYS A 25 -11.04 -3.31 -2.32
C LYS A 25 -10.62 -4.78 -2.41
N VAL A 26 -9.90 -5.18 -3.45
CA VAL A 26 -9.39 -6.55 -3.59
C VAL A 26 -8.34 -6.84 -2.52
N ALA A 27 -7.40 -5.92 -2.28
CA ALA A 27 -6.38 -6.05 -1.26
C ALA A 27 -7.00 -6.21 0.15
N VAL A 28 -8.01 -5.40 0.48
CA VAL A 28 -8.74 -5.51 1.75
C VAL A 28 -9.47 -6.85 1.86
N LYS A 29 -10.18 -7.29 0.81
CA LYS A 29 -10.86 -8.61 0.82
C LYS A 29 -9.89 -9.78 0.97
N LEU A 30 -8.69 -9.68 0.40
CA LEU A 30 -7.63 -10.65 0.60
C LEU A 30 -7.23 -10.73 2.09
N LEU A 31 -7.06 -9.59 2.75
CA LEU A 31 -6.75 -9.54 4.18
C LEU A 31 -7.86 -10.11 5.08
N GLU A 32 -9.12 -10.05 4.64
CA GLU A 32 -10.25 -10.66 5.33
C GLU A 32 -10.33 -12.19 5.19
N HIS A 33 -9.56 -12.78 4.25
CA HIS A 33 -9.58 -14.23 4.02
C HIS A 33 -9.16 -14.99 5.29
N PRO A 34 -9.83 -16.08 5.70
CA PRO A 34 -9.55 -16.80 6.95
C PRO A 34 -8.10 -17.26 7.14
N LYS A 35 -7.35 -17.47 6.05
CA LYS A 35 -5.93 -17.83 6.07
C LYS A 35 -4.98 -16.63 6.22
N LEU A 36 -5.42 -15.42 5.89
CA LEU A 36 -4.64 -14.19 5.96
C LEU A 36 -5.03 -13.32 7.16
N LYS A 37 -6.27 -13.46 7.65
CA LYS A 37 -6.76 -12.84 8.88
C LYS A 37 -5.86 -13.05 10.11
N PRO A 38 -5.24 -14.25 10.33
CA PRO A 38 -4.28 -14.45 11.42
C PRO A 38 -3.00 -13.61 11.30
N LEU A 39 -2.72 -13.04 10.11
CA LEU A 39 -1.60 -12.15 9.85
C LEU A 39 -1.97 -10.67 10.06
N VAL A 40 -3.27 -10.35 10.17
CA VAL A 40 -3.77 -8.99 10.46
C VAL A 40 -3.68 -8.76 11.98
N GLY A 41 -2.45 -8.67 12.48
CA GLY A 41 -2.15 -8.30 13.87
C GLY A 41 -1.81 -6.80 14.00
N ALA A 42 -1.64 -6.36 15.25
CA ALA A 42 -1.02 -5.06 15.50
C ALA A 42 0.41 -5.04 14.92
N PRO A 43 0.90 -3.88 14.43
CA PRO A 43 2.28 -3.79 13.94
C PRO A 43 3.25 -4.16 15.05
N VAL A 44 4.17 -5.08 14.77
CA VAL A 44 5.19 -5.51 15.73
C VAL A 44 6.33 -4.50 15.81
N ASP A 45 7.07 -4.47 16.92
CA ASP A 45 8.27 -3.64 16.99
C ASP A 45 9.40 -4.26 16.15
N LEU A 46 9.78 -3.56 15.08
CA LEU A 46 10.79 -4.02 14.12
C LEU A 46 12.18 -4.21 14.74
N ALA A 47 12.47 -3.58 15.89
CA ALA A 47 13.76 -3.71 16.56
C ALA A 47 13.89 -5.00 17.38
N THR A 48 12.77 -5.52 17.90
CA THR A 48 12.77 -6.60 18.90
C THR A 48 12.07 -7.88 18.43
N SER A 49 11.35 -7.82 17.32
CA SER A 49 10.57 -8.94 16.80
C SER A 49 11.41 -9.94 16.03
N ALA A 50 10.92 -11.19 15.96
CA ALA A 50 11.49 -12.19 15.05
C ALA A 50 11.31 -11.77 13.59
N ASP A 51 12.31 -12.08 12.76
CA ASP A 51 12.33 -11.65 11.35
C ASP A 51 11.11 -12.12 10.57
N ALA A 52 10.65 -13.35 10.83
CA ALA A 52 9.47 -13.91 10.19
C ALA A 52 8.21 -13.08 10.48
N ASP A 53 8.08 -12.52 11.68
CA ASP A 53 6.91 -11.75 12.08
C ASP A 53 7.00 -10.30 11.62
N ALA A 54 8.20 -9.70 11.68
CA ALA A 54 8.46 -8.39 11.08
C ALA A 54 8.17 -8.37 9.57
N VAL A 55 8.66 -9.37 8.82
CA VAL A 55 8.41 -9.49 7.38
C VAL A 55 6.92 -9.66 7.07
N LYS A 56 6.21 -10.49 7.84
CA LYS A 56 4.75 -10.65 7.69
C LYS A 56 4.02 -9.33 7.95
N CYS A 57 4.37 -8.60 9.01
CA CYS A 57 3.77 -7.31 9.33
C CYS A 57 4.03 -6.26 8.25
N LEU A 58 5.24 -6.21 7.68
CA LEU A 58 5.56 -5.31 6.57
C LEU A 58 4.76 -5.65 5.30
N CYS A 59 4.59 -6.94 5.00
CA CYS A 59 3.75 -7.39 3.88
C CYS A 59 2.27 -7.02 4.06
N VAL A 60 1.72 -7.22 5.27
CA VAL A 60 0.35 -6.80 5.61
C VAL A 60 0.22 -5.28 5.57
N ALA A 61 1.22 -4.54 6.05
CA ALA A 61 1.23 -3.09 5.99
C ALA A 61 1.18 -2.58 4.54
N PHE A 62 1.93 -3.19 3.63
CA PHE A 62 1.87 -2.89 2.20
C PHE A 62 0.48 -3.14 1.61
N MET A 63 -0.15 -4.30 1.88
CA MET A 63 -1.49 -4.60 1.40
C MET A 63 -2.55 -3.63 1.93
N ARG A 64 -2.43 -3.22 3.21
CA ARG A 64 -3.32 -2.21 3.80
C ARG A 64 -3.09 -0.82 3.21
N ALA A 65 -1.85 -0.47 2.90
CA ALA A 65 -1.51 0.78 2.22
C ALA A 65 -2.10 0.85 0.80
N ILE A 66 -2.14 -0.27 0.06
CA ILE A 66 -2.88 -0.39 -1.22
C ILE A 66 -4.38 -0.16 -1.00
N GLY A 67 -4.91 -0.67 0.12
CA GLY A 67 -6.28 -0.42 0.56
C GLY A 67 -6.61 1.04 0.90
N GLY A 68 -5.60 1.90 1.00
CA GLY A 68 -5.74 3.33 1.31
C GLY A 68 -5.50 3.71 2.78
N ASP A 69 -5.09 2.76 3.63
CA ASP A 69 -4.76 3.05 5.03
C ASP A 69 -3.47 3.88 5.13
N LYS A 70 -3.47 4.92 6.00
CA LYS A 70 -2.31 5.80 6.21
C LYS A 70 -1.32 5.29 7.26
N GLU A 71 -1.82 4.68 8.33
CA GLU A 71 -0.99 4.12 9.42
C GLU A 71 0.07 3.10 8.94
N PRO A 72 -0.22 2.20 7.97
CA PRO A 72 0.77 1.27 7.45
C PRO A 72 1.91 1.92 6.64
N LEU A 73 1.66 3.08 6.02
CA LEU A 73 2.71 3.82 5.31
C LEU A 73 3.79 4.33 6.27
N GLU A 74 3.36 4.86 7.42
CA GLU A 74 4.29 5.32 8.46
C GLU A 74 5.10 4.16 9.02
N TYR A 75 4.47 2.99 9.17
CA TYR A 75 5.16 1.78 9.62
C TYR A 75 6.21 1.30 8.61
N LEU A 76 5.90 1.29 7.31
CA LEU A 76 6.86 0.99 6.25
C LEU A 76 8.01 2.01 6.24
N GLN A 77 7.72 3.30 6.43
CA GLN A 77 8.77 4.34 6.50
C GLN A 77 9.68 4.15 7.72
N LYS A 78 9.14 3.75 8.88
CA LYS A 78 9.95 3.45 10.08
C LYS A 78 10.88 2.25 9.90
N ALA A 79 10.59 1.36 8.96
CA ALA A 79 11.46 0.23 8.63
C ALA A 79 12.72 0.66 7.85
N LYS A 80 12.71 1.87 7.25
CA LYS A 80 13.87 2.43 6.55
C LYS A 80 15.02 2.77 7.50
N GLY A 81 16.24 2.58 7.02
CA GLY A 81 17.47 2.75 7.79
C GLY A 81 17.68 1.70 8.89
N GLY A 82 16.78 0.72 9.00
CA GLY A 82 16.86 -0.40 9.94
C GLY A 82 17.21 -1.73 9.26
N LYS A 83 17.00 -2.83 10.00
CA LYS A 83 17.28 -4.20 9.53
C LYS A 83 16.51 -4.58 8.26
N PHE A 84 15.35 -3.98 8.01
CA PHE A 84 14.44 -4.33 6.91
C PHE A 84 14.39 -3.25 5.81
N ASP A 85 15.40 -2.38 5.73
CA ASP A 85 15.45 -1.23 4.82
C ASP A 85 15.18 -1.60 3.36
N GLY A 86 15.87 -2.61 2.83
CA GLY A 86 15.66 -3.05 1.43
C GLY A 86 14.25 -3.57 1.15
N LEU A 87 13.59 -4.19 2.13
CA LEU A 87 12.21 -4.66 2.00
C LEU A 87 11.22 -3.48 2.08
N ALA A 88 11.49 -2.51 2.95
CA ALA A 88 10.71 -1.29 3.08
C ALA A 88 10.75 -0.47 1.79
N ASP A 89 11.94 -0.29 1.22
CA ASP A 89 12.14 0.42 -0.05
C ASP A 89 11.43 -0.28 -1.20
N PHE A 90 11.51 -1.62 -1.26
CA PHE A 90 10.78 -2.40 -2.27
C PHE A 90 9.27 -2.16 -2.20
N TYR A 91 8.67 -2.22 -1.00
CA TYR A 91 7.23 -2.01 -0.84
C TYR A 91 6.79 -0.56 -1.10
N LEU A 92 7.57 0.42 -0.68
CA LEU A 92 7.29 1.83 -0.94
C LEU A 92 7.38 2.16 -2.44
N ALA A 93 8.43 1.67 -3.11
CA ALA A 93 8.56 1.80 -4.56
C ALA A 93 7.43 1.10 -5.31
N GLY A 94 7.01 -0.09 -4.85
CA GLY A 94 5.85 -0.80 -5.38
C GLY A 94 4.55 0.01 -5.26
N LEU A 95 4.31 0.64 -4.10
CA LEU A 95 3.15 1.52 -3.90
C LEU A 95 3.16 2.72 -4.83
N GLU A 96 4.31 3.37 -4.98
CA GLU A 96 4.47 4.50 -5.91
C GLU A 96 4.23 4.05 -7.35
N LYS A 97 4.80 2.92 -7.76
CA LYS A 97 4.62 2.40 -9.11
C LYS A 97 3.17 2.01 -9.40
N ILE A 98 2.47 1.38 -8.46
CA ILE A 98 1.04 1.07 -8.58
C ILE A 98 0.23 2.35 -8.78
N LYS A 99 0.52 3.42 -8.02
CA LYS A 99 -0.17 4.70 -8.20
C LYS A 99 0.11 5.30 -9.56
N VAL A 100 1.37 5.40 -9.96
CA VAL A 100 1.77 5.99 -11.25
C VAL A 100 1.19 5.21 -12.43
N GLU A 101 1.24 3.88 -12.42
CA GLU A 101 0.75 3.05 -13.53
C GLU A 101 -0.77 2.96 -13.61
N ILE A 102 -1.49 3.17 -12.50
CA ILE A 102 -2.96 3.23 -12.49
C ILE A 102 -3.47 4.65 -12.79
N GLU A 103 -2.70 5.67 -12.43
CA GLU A 103 -3.00 7.09 -12.71
C GLU A 103 -2.57 7.57 -14.12
N ALA A 104 -1.66 6.85 -14.79
CA ALA A 104 -1.24 7.10 -16.17
C ALA A 104 -2.24 6.59 -17.21
#